data_AF-A0A3N0FR50-F1
#
_entry.id   AF-A0A3N0FR50-F1
#
_cell.length_a   1.000
_cell.length_b   1.000
_cell.length_c   1.000
_cell.angle_alpha   90.00
_cell.angle_beta   90.00
_cell.angle_gamma   90.00
#
_symmetry.space_group_name_H-M   'P 1'
#
loop_
_entity.id
_entity.type
_entity.pdbx_description
1 polymer ?
#
loop_
_entity_poly.entity_id
_entity_poly.type
_entity_poly.pdbx_seq_one_letter_code
_entity_poly.pdbx_strand_id
1 'polypeptide(L)'
;MKLDNLDNMIGGWFVGAFSPAVVNTSDCEVAVKRYRKGDKESAHYHKIATEVTVVVEGDIMMSGQVYSKGDIIVLQPGEVTDFTALTDAVNVVVKLPGALNDKYVI
;
A
#
# COMPACT_ATOMS: atom_id res chain seq x y z
N MET A 1 17.11 14.63 14.73
CA MET A 1 17.17 13.54 13.72
C MET A 1 16.91 12.23 14.44
N LYS A 2 15.93 11.43 14.00
CA LYS A 2 15.62 10.11 14.55
C LYS A 2 15.89 9.06 13.45
N LEU A 3 16.45 7.92 13.83
CA LEU A 3 16.68 6.77 12.94
C LEU A 3 15.78 5.62 13.39
N ASP A 4 15.18 4.91 12.44
CA ASP A 4 14.41 3.68 12.66
C ASP A 4 14.62 2.72 11.48
N ASN A 5 14.08 1.51 11.55
CA ASN A 5 14.18 0.50 10.49
C ASN A 5 12.79 0.02 10.07
N LEU A 6 12.58 -0.19 8.77
CA LEU A 6 11.33 -0.72 8.22
C LEU A 6 10.97 -2.09 8.78
N ASP A 7 11.96 -2.91 9.14
CA ASP A 7 11.76 -4.24 9.72
C ASP A 7 11.14 -4.17 11.14
N ASN A 8 11.14 -3.00 11.78
CA ASN A 8 10.42 -2.75 13.03
C ASN A 8 8.93 -2.38 12.80
N MET A 9 8.49 -2.25 11.54
CA MET A 9 7.16 -1.77 11.17
C MET A 9 6.23 -2.92 10.77
N ILE A 10 4.94 -2.77 11.02
CA ILE A 10 3.94 -3.80 10.67
C ILE A 10 3.51 -3.61 9.22
N GLY A 11 3.73 -4.63 8.39
CA GLY A 11 3.33 -4.60 6.98
C GLY A 11 4.01 -3.48 6.17
N GLY A 12 5.13 -2.96 6.67
CA GLY A 12 5.88 -1.86 6.06
C GLY A 12 5.28 -0.47 6.28
N TRP A 13 4.21 -0.32 7.05
CA TRP A 13 3.58 0.96 7.36
C TRP A 13 4.41 1.76 8.37
N PHE A 14 4.89 2.95 8.00
CA PHE A 14 5.78 3.75 8.85
C PHE A 14 5.28 5.18 9.12
N VAL A 15 4.31 5.69 8.35
CA VAL A 15 3.62 6.96 8.64
C VAL A 15 2.13 6.69 8.70
N GLY A 16 1.44 7.21 9.72
CA GLY A 16 -0.02 7.11 9.85
C GLY A 16 -0.49 7.14 11.31
N ALA A 17 -1.80 7.12 11.52
CA ALA A 17 -2.43 7.25 12.84
C ALA A 17 -2.49 5.92 13.61
N PHE A 18 -1.41 5.14 13.56
CA PHE A 18 -1.30 3.81 14.17
C PHE A 18 0.05 3.63 14.88
N SER A 19 0.25 2.46 15.47
CA SER A 19 1.49 2.07 16.15
C SER A 19 1.91 0.65 15.74
N PRO A 20 3.21 0.41 15.44
CA PRO A 20 4.30 1.38 15.39
C PRO A 20 4.20 2.31 14.18
N ALA A 21 4.66 3.56 14.33
CA ALA A 21 4.85 4.53 13.25
C ALA A 21 5.99 5.49 13.62
N VAL A 22 6.81 5.88 12.64
CA VAL A 22 7.88 6.87 12.86
C VAL A 22 7.32 8.30 12.91
N VAL A 23 6.21 8.54 12.20
CA VAL A 23 5.41 9.78 12.26
C VAL A 23 3.95 9.40 12.46
N ASN A 24 3.34 9.89 13.54
CA ASN A 24 1.92 9.70 13.81
C ASN A 24 1.11 10.88 13.26
N THR A 25 0.24 10.63 12.28
CA THR A 25 -0.62 11.63 11.64
C THR A 25 -1.84 10.97 11.00
N SER A 26 -2.96 11.69 10.90
CA SER A 26 -4.15 11.30 10.13
C SER A 26 -4.18 11.87 8.71
N ASP A 27 -3.21 12.72 8.35
CA ASP A 27 -3.20 13.39 7.04
C ASP A 27 -2.86 12.42 5.90
N CYS A 28 -2.03 11.43 6.19
CA CYS A 28 -1.69 10.37 5.24
C CYS A 28 -1.27 9.08 5.95
N GLU A 29 -1.31 7.97 5.21
CA GLU A 29 -0.59 6.76 5.56
C GLU A 29 0.46 6.46 4.49
N VAL A 30 1.63 5.94 4.89
CA VAL A 30 2.70 5.55 3.96
C VAL A 30 3.29 4.20 4.36
N ALA A 31 3.44 3.31 3.38
CA ALA A 31 4.12 2.04 3.53
C ALA A 31 5.15 1.77 2.43
N VAL A 32 6.21 1.05 2.78
CA VAL A 32 7.02 0.30 1.82
C VAL A 32 6.70 -1.19 2.00
N LYS A 33 6.01 -1.78 1.03
CA LYS A 33 5.62 -3.19 1.08
C LYS A 33 6.59 -4.05 0.29
N ARG A 34 6.99 -5.17 0.88
CA ARG A 34 7.80 -6.23 0.24
C ARG A 34 6.93 -7.47 0.08
N TYR A 35 6.91 -8.01 -1.13
CA TYR A 35 6.10 -9.16 -1.48
C TYR A 35 6.97 -10.27 -2.07
N ARG A 36 6.59 -11.52 -1.82
CA ARG A 36 7.07 -12.68 -2.54
C ARG A 36 6.16 -12.98 -3.72
N LYS A 37 6.72 -13.57 -4.77
CA LYS A 37 5.93 -14.08 -5.90
C LYS A 37 4.77 -14.94 -5.40
N GLY A 38 3.57 -14.59 -5.83
CA GLY A 38 2.33 -15.28 -5.49
C GLY A 38 1.61 -14.74 -4.26
N ASP A 39 2.17 -13.77 -3.54
CA ASP A 39 1.44 -13.04 -2.49
C ASP A 39 0.22 -12.33 -3.10
N LYS A 40 -0.89 -12.33 -2.36
CA LYS A 40 -2.17 -11.76 -2.83
C LYS A 40 -2.86 -10.95 -1.75
N GLU A 41 -3.65 -9.98 -2.18
CA GLU A 41 -4.69 -9.37 -1.36
C GLU A 41 -6.04 -9.60 -2.04
N SER A 42 -7.02 -10.05 -1.25
CA SER A 42 -8.40 -10.23 -1.73
C SER A 42 -8.97 -8.92 -2.27
N ALA A 43 -9.99 -9.02 -3.13
CA ALA A 43 -10.70 -7.87 -3.64
C ALA A 43 -11.17 -6.96 -2.49
N HIS A 44 -10.89 -5.67 -2.60
CA HIS A 44 -11.21 -4.67 -1.60
C HIS A 44 -11.33 -3.28 -2.21
N TYR A 45 -11.84 -2.34 -1.44
CA TYR A 45 -11.85 -0.92 -1.78
C TYR A 45 -11.66 -0.06 -0.53
N HIS A 46 -11.35 1.22 -0.77
CA HIS A 46 -11.30 2.27 0.23
C HIS A 46 -12.51 3.19 0.10
N LYS A 47 -13.21 3.51 1.19
CA LYS A 47 -14.42 4.35 1.12
C LYS A 47 -14.09 5.83 1.15
N ILE A 48 -12.97 6.21 1.75
CA ILE A 48 -12.57 7.59 1.99
C ILE A 48 -11.24 7.90 1.31
N ALA A 49 -10.23 7.04 1.50
CA ALA A 49 -8.89 7.31 1.05
C ALA A 49 -8.73 7.13 -0.46
N THR A 50 -8.04 8.08 -1.09
CA THR A 50 -7.35 7.83 -2.37
C THR A 50 -6.07 7.06 -2.07
N GLU A 51 -5.85 5.94 -2.77
CA GLU A 51 -4.61 5.18 -2.67
C GLU A 51 -3.72 5.46 -3.89
N VAL A 52 -2.44 5.71 -3.64
CA VAL A 52 -1.40 5.83 -4.67
C VAL A 52 -0.37 4.75 -4.43
N THR A 53 -0.16 3.89 -5.41
CA THR A 53 0.83 2.82 -5.36
C THR A 53 1.87 3.03 -6.45
N VAL A 54 3.16 3.03 -6.10
CA VAL A 54 4.24 2.97 -7.09
C VAL A 54 4.97 1.64 -6.98
N VAL A 55 5.21 1.01 -8.12
CA VAL A 55 5.99 -0.22 -8.23
C VAL A 55 7.47 0.15 -8.27
N VAL A 56 8.18 -0.10 -7.18
CA VAL A 56 9.62 0.19 -7.08
C VAL A 56 10.43 -0.93 -7.73
N GLU A 57 10.00 -2.17 -7.56
CA GLU A 57 10.62 -3.38 -8.11
C GLU A 57 9.58 -4.47 -8.39
N GLY A 58 9.88 -5.31 -9.39
CA GLY A 58 9.04 -6.45 -9.76
C GLY A 58 7.87 -6.10 -10.69
N ASP A 59 7.05 -7.12 -10.92
CA ASP A 59 5.79 -7.04 -11.65
C ASP A 59 4.63 -7.43 -10.73
N ILE A 60 3.56 -6.64 -10.76
CA ILE A 60 2.36 -6.84 -9.96
C ILE A 60 1.13 -6.84 -10.86
N MET A 61 0.04 -7.39 -10.37
CA MET A 61 -1.27 -7.28 -10.99
C MET A 61 -2.25 -6.66 -10.00
N MET A 62 -2.98 -5.64 -10.45
CA MET A 62 -4.06 -5.00 -9.71
C MET A 62 -5.23 -4.75 -10.65
N SER A 63 -6.45 -5.11 -10.22
CA SER A 63 -7.68 -4.93 -11.01
C SER A 63 -7.60 -5.59 -12.40
N GLY A 64 -6.95 -6.77 -12.45
CA GLY A 64 -6.73 -7.52 -13.70
C GLY A 64 -5.72 -6.92 -14.68
N GLN A 65 -5.05 -5.82 -14.32
CA GLN A 65 -4.01 -5.20 -15.14
C GLN A 65 -2.63 -5.38 -14.52
N VAL A 66 -1.63 -5.63 -15.37
CA VAL A 66 -0.23 -5.81 -14.97
C VAL A 66 0.48 -4.47 -14.98
N TYR A 67 1.25 -4.23 -13.93
CA TYR A 67 2.10 -3.06 -13.74
C TYR A 67 3.51 -3.50 -13.38
N SER A 68 4.49 -2.71 -13.80
CA SER A 68 5.91 -2.99 -13.66
C SER A 68 6.64 -1.82 -13.02
N LYS A 69 7.92 -2.03 -12.69
CA LYS A 69 8.80 -1.02 -12.12
C LYS A 69 8.65 0.36 -12.80
N GLY A 70 8.34 1.37 -11.99
CA GLY A 70 8.18 2.77 -12.39
C GLY A 70 6.73 3.19 -12.61
N ASP A 71 5.80 2.23 -12.75
CA ASP A 71 4.38 2.56 -12.88
C ASP A 71 3.81 3.10 -11.57
N ILE A 72 2.92 4.09 -11.70
CA ILE A 72 2.19 4.73 -10.60
C ILE A 72 0.69 4.53 -10.84
N ILE A 73 0.04 3.90 -9.89
CA ILE A 73 -1.38 3.55 -9.91
C ILE A 73 -2.10 4.43 -8.89
N VAL A 74 -3.24 4.98 -9.27
CA VAL A 74 -4.11 5.76 -8.39
C VAL A 74 -5.47 5.09 -8.34
N LEU A 75 -5.94 4.78 -7.14
CA LEU A 75 -7.29 4.27 -6.87
C LEU A 75 -8.10 5.34 -6.16
N GLN A 76 -9.23 5.71 -6.75
CA GLN A 76 -10.21 6.61 -6.16
C GLN A 76 -11.07 5.89 -5.12
N PRO A 77 -11.67 6.63 -4.16
CA PRO A 77 -12.60 6.04 -3.22
C PRO A 77 -13.73 5.27 -3.91
N GLY A 78 -13.97 4.05 -3.48
CA GLY A 78 -14.97 3.13 -4.03
C GLY A 78 -14.48 2.26 -5.18
N GLU A 79 -13.30 2.50 -5.73
CA GLU A 79 -12.73 1.62 -6.76
C GLU A 79 -12.26 0.30 -6.15
N VAL A 80 -12.77 -0.80 -6.70
CA VAL A 80 -12.42 -2.15 -6.26
C VAL A 80 -11.10 -2.55 -6.91
N THR A 81 -10.18 -3.03 -6.09
CA THR A 81 -8.91 -3.62 -6.52
C THR A 81 -8.66 -4.94 -5.82
N ASP A 82 -7.96 -5.83 -6.51
CA ASP A 82 -7.22 -6.92 -5.90
C ASP A 82 -5.71 -6.66 -6.04
N PHE A 83 -4.90 -7.54 -5.48
CA PHE A 83 -3.45 -7.51 -5.68
C PHE A 83 -2.90 -8.92 -5.86
N THR A 84 -1.96 -9.08 -6.79
CA THR A 84 -1.10 -10.26 -6.87
C THR A 84 0.32 -9.85 -7.25
N ALA A 85 1.31 -10.30 -6.49
CA ALA A 85 2.71 -10.18 -6.87
C ALA A 85 3.06 -11.26 -7.91
N LEU A 86 3.38 -10.87 -9.15
CA LEU A 86 3.74 -11.80 -10.23
C LEU A 86 5.21 -12.24 -10.13
N THR A 87 6.03 -11.41 -9.51
CA THR A 87 7.41 -11.67 -9.08
C THR A 87 7.57 -11.32 -7.61
N ASP A 88 8.75 -11.52 -7.04
CA ASP A 88 9.12 -10.75 -5.85
C ASP A 88 9.05 -9.26 -6.20
N ALA A 89 8.42 -8.46 -5.35
CA ALA A 89 8.07 -7.08 -5.67
C ALA A 89 8.21 -6.15 -4.46
N VAL A 90 8.47 -4.87 -4.73
CA VAL A 90 8.51 -3.81 -3.74
C VAL A 90 7.63 -2.67 -4.21
N ASN A 91 6.67 -2.29 -3.37
CA ASN A 91 5.76 -1.19 -3.64
C ASN A 91 5.92 -0.11 -2.56
N VAL A 92 5.72 1.16 -2.94
CA VAL A 92 5.38 2.21 -1.99
C VAL A 92 3.89 2.50 -2.12
N VAL A 93 3.19 2.56 -1.00
CA VAL A 93 1.75 2.85 -0.94
C VAL A 93 1.56 4.11 -0.11
N VAL A 94 0.78 5.07 -0.63
CA VAL A 94 0.38 6.30 0.04
C VAL A 94 -1.15 6.37 0.06
N LYS A 95 -1.73 6.72 1.21
CA LYS A 95 -3.17 6.96 1.34
C LYS A 95 -3.45 8.37 1.81
N LEU A 96 -4.43 9.01 1.17
CA LEU A 96 -4.82 10.38 1.43
C LEU A 96 -6.35 10.49 1.50
N PRO A 97 -6.94 10.89 2.65
CA PRO A 97 -6.30 11.04 3.96
C PRO A 97 -5.90 9.68 4.56
N GLY A 98 -5.22 9.70 5.71
CA GLY A 98 -4.94 8.50 6.49
C GLY A 98 -6.15 8.03 7.31
N ALA A 99 -7.18 7.54 6.61
CA ALA A 99 -8.42 7.11 7.22
C ALA A 99 -8.30 5.68 7.82
N LEU A 100 -8.22 5.61 9.15
CA LEU A 100 -8.18 4.34 9.86
C LEU A 100 -9.44 3.49 9.61
N ASN A 101 -9.24 2.18 9.48
CA ASN A 101 -10.31 1.19 9.24
C ASN A 101 -11.13 1.43 7.95
N ASP A 102 -10.52 2.07 6.95
CA ASP A 102 -11.20 2.40 5.68
C ASP A 102 -11.09 1.29 4.61
N LYS A 103 -10.54 0.11 4.93
CA LYS A 103 -10.44 -1.02 3.99
C LYS A 103 -11.64 -1.94 4.11
N TYR A 104 -12.35 -2.18 3.02
CA TYR A 104 -13.50 -3.09 2.96
C TYR A 104 -13.22 -4.22 1.99
N VAL A 105 -13.19 -5.46 2.49
CA VAL A 105 -13.01 -6.69 1.67
C VAL A 105 -14.36 -7.10 1.08
N ILE A 106 -14.34 -7.58 -0.17
CA ILE A 106 -15.50 -8.09 -0.92
C ILE A 106 -15.41 -9.61 -1.05
#